data_AF-A0A7S3NZH8-F1
#
_entry.id   AF-A0A7S3NZH8-F1
#
_cell.length_a   1.000
_cell.length_b   1.000
_cell.length_c   1.000
_cell.angle_alpha   90.00
_cell.angle_beta   90.00
_cell.angle_gamma   90.00
#
_symmetry.space_group_name_H-M   'P 1'
#
loop_
_entity.id
_entity.type
_entity.pdbx_description
1 polymer ?
#
loop_
_entity_poly.entity_id
_entity_poly.type
_entity_poly.pdbx_seq_one_letter_code
_entity_poly.pdbx_strand_id
1 'polypeptide(L)'
;DEKEVEYFSKLKDIFETHEDLECENTCQKIFMIFKEFLNFDDPNILEILMSNNYYLTVFGALEYNPEINNKNEETKHRNFLQKKAQKKSFIHFNSESITEKIDLSFRLNYLKDTALAIGLDDNSIQVVGNLISKTNSELVEAILSDGDCMGKIFKQIQEKD
;
A
#
# COMPACT_ATOMS: atom_id res chain seq x y z
N ASP A 1 9.51 -3.44 -15.51
CA ASP A 1 9.48 -4.14 -16.81
C ASP A 1 8.15 -4.85 -17.05
N GLU A 2 7.71 -5.01 -18.31
CA GLU A 2 6.45 -5.69 -18.69
C GLU A 2 6.33 -7.10 -18.09
N LYS A 3 7.46 -7.79 -17.93
CA LYS A 3 7.56 -9.12 -17.32
C LYS A 3 7.24 -9.15 -15.82
N GLU A 4 7.57 -8.09 -15.09
CA GLU A 4 7.29 -8.00 -13.65
C GLU A 4 5.79 -7.84 -13.42
N VAL A 5 5.13 -7.00 -14.22
CA VAL A 5 3.69 -6.81 -14.19
C VAL A 5 2.96 -8.12 -14.51
N GLU A 6 3.43 -8.87 -15.51
CA GLU A 6 2.87 -10.19 -15.85
C GLU A 6 3.00 -11.18 -14.69
N TYR A 7 4.15 -11.17 -13.99
CA TYR A 7 4.37 -12.05 -12.84
C TYR A 7 3.45 -11.70 -11.66
N PHE A 8 3.35 -10.43 -11.27
CA PHE A 8 2.47 -10.01 -10.17
C PHE A 8 0.99 -10.25 -10.49
N SER A 9 0.57 -10.08 -11.75
CA SER A 9 -0.78 -10.43 -12.19
C SER A 9 -1.07 -11.91 -11.99
N LYS A 10 -0.17 -12.81 -12.41
CA LYS A 10 -0.35 -14.25 -12.19
C LYS A 10 -0.36 -14.61 -10.71
N LEU A 11 0.51 -14.00 -9.91
CA LEU A 11 0.55 -14.25 -8.48
C LEU A 11 -0.75 -13.81 -7.79
N LYS A 12 -1.30 -12.66 -8.21
CA LYS A 12 -2.62 -12.18 -7.78
C LYS A 12 -3.73 -13.17 -8.14
N ASP A 13 -3.79 -13.62 -9.38
CA ASP A 13 -4.84 -14.56 -9.83
C ASP A 13 -4.77 -15.89 -9.06
N ILE A 14 -3.56 -16.41 -8.82
CA ILE A 14 -3.35 -17.62 -8.03
C ILE A 14 -3.82 -17.39 -6.59
N PHE A 15 -3.47 -16.26 -5.98
CA PHE A 15 -3.87 -15.94 -4.61
C PHE A 15 -5.38 -15.89 -4.46
N GLU A 16 -6.04 -15.07 -5.27
CA GLU A 16 -7.50 -14.87 -5.20
C GLU A 16 -8.24 -16.18 -5.45
N THR A 17 -7.80 -16.99 -6.42
CA THR A 17 -8.39 -18.31 -6.69
C THR A 17 -8.25 -19.26 -5.50
N HIS A 18 -7.07 -19.31 -4.86
CA HIS A 18 -6.82 -20.26 -3.76
C HIS A 18 -7.39 -19.78 -2.44
N GLU A 19 -7.54 -18.47 -2.27
CA GLU A 19 -8.26 -17.86 -1.16
C GLU A 19 -9.75 -18.21 -1.22
N ASP A 20 -10.38 -18.11 -2.39
CA ASP A 20 -11.78 -18.51 -2.62
C ASP A 20 -12.02 -20.01 -2.40
N LEU A 21 -10.98 -20.83 -2.64
CA LEU A 21 -11.00 -22.27 -2.38
C LEU A 21 -10.64 -22.63 -0.92
N GLU A 22 -10.44 -21.64 -0.05
CA GLU A 22 -10.03 -21.80 1.36
C GLU A 22 -8.75 -22.65 1.51
N CYS A 23 -7.84 -22.56 0.54
CA CYS A 23 -6.61 -23.35 0.50
C CYS A 23 -5.47 -22.70 1.31
N GLU A 24 -5.57 -22.81 2.64
CA GLU A 24 -4.64 -22.20 3.62
C GLU A 24 -3.16 -22.42 3.27
N ASN A 25 -2.78 -23.66 2.93
CA ASN A 25 -1.39 -24.00 2.63
C ASN A 25 -0.82 -23.23 1.43
N THR A 26 -1.67 -22.93 0.44
CA THR A 26 -1.24 -22.15 -0.73
C THR A 26 -1.19 -20.67 -0.38
N CYS A 27 -2.16 -20.16 0.36
CA CYS A 27 -2.15 -18.78 0.85
C CYS A 27 -0.91 -18.49 1.71
N GLN A 28 -0.50 -19.41 2.58
CA GLN A 28 0.74 -19.30 3.36
C GLN A 28 2.01 -19.29 2.50
N LYS A 29 2.04 -20.04 1.39
CA LYS A 29 3.17 -19.97 0.45
C LYS A 29 3.21 -18.62 -0.28
N ILE A 30 2.06 -18.10 -0.65
CA ILE A 30 1.95 -16.79 -1.31
C ILE A 30 2.30 -15.66 -0.34
N PHE A 31 1.92 -15.77 0.93
CA PHE A 31 2.41 -14.92 2.01
C PHE A 31 3.94 -14.82 1.99
N MET A 32 4.64 -15.97 1.99
CA MET A 32 6.10 -15.99 1.98
C MET A 32 6.65 -15.28 0.74
N ILE A 33 6.07 -15.53 -0.44
CA ILE A 33 6.50 -14.89 -1.69
C ILE A 33 6.37 -13.36 -1.60
N PHE A 34 5.24 -12.83 -1.14
CA PHE A 34 5.07 -11.38 -0.99
C PHE A 34 5.98 -10.79 0.09
N LYS A 35 6.19 -11.50 1.20
CA LYS A 35 7.15 -11.08 2.23
C LYS A 35 8.55 -10.93 1.66
N GLU A 36 9.01 -11.88 0.85
CA GLU A 36 10.32 -11.80 0.19
C GLU A 36 10.40 -10.62 -0.80
N PHE A 37 9.34 -10.32 -1.55
CA PHE A 37 9.35 -9.14 -2.43
C PHE A 37 9.38 -7.83 -1.65
N LEU A 38 8.71 -7.76 -0.50
CA LEU A 38 8.77 -6.58 0.37
C LEU A 38 10.18 -6.42 0.98
N ASN A 39 10.88 -7.53 1.21
CA ASN A 39 12.27 -7.56 1.67
C ASN A 39 13.33 -7.53 0.55
N PHE A 40 12.92 -7.25 -0.70
CA PHE A 40 13.86 -7.22 -1.82
C PHE A 40 14.64 -5.89 -1.92
N ASP A 41 14.32 -4.90 -1.09
CA ASP A 41 14.98 -3.59 -1.02
C ASP A 41 14.94 -2.76 -2.32
N ASP A 42 14.02 -3.05 -3.24
CA ASP A 42 13.83 -2.28 -4.48
C ASP A 42 12.60 -1.35 -4.38
N PRO A 43 12.80 -0.02 -4.39
CA PRO A 43 11.71 0.94 -4.39
C PRO A 43 10.71 0.76 -5.53
N ASN A 44 11.14 0.32 -6.72
CA ASN A 44 10.24 0.13 -7.85
C ASN A 44 9.29 -1.05 -7.62
N ILE A 45 9.79 -2.13 -7.01
CA ILE A 45 8.95 -3.26 -6.62
C ILE A 45 7.94 -2.81 -5.56
N LEU A 46 8.36 -2.04 -4.55
CA LEU A 46 7.46 -1.50 -3.54
C LEU A 46 6.37 -0.60 -4.15
N GLU A 47 6.71 0.27 -5.10
CA GLU A 47 5.75 1.10 -5.83
C GLU A 47 4.73 0.23 -6.59
N ILE A 48 5.17 -0.85 -7.26
CA ILE A 48 4.28 -1.80 -7.95
C ILE A 48 3.36 -2.51 -6.96
N LEU A 49 3.91 -3.10 -5.89
CA LEU A 49 3.14 -3.83 -4.87
C LEU A 49 2.08 -2.95 -4.21
N MET A 50 2.39 -1.67 -3.98
CA MET A 50 1.48 -0.69 -3.36
C MET A 50 0.57 0.03 -4.36
N SER A 51 0.65 -0.29 -5.66
CA SER A 51 -0.24 0.26 -6.68
C SER A 51 -1.69 -0.20 -6.50
N ASN A 52 -2.62 0.50 -7.15
CA ASN A 52 -4.06 0.21 -7.10
C ASN A 52 -4.40 -1.25 -7.48
N ASN A 53 -3.60 -1.85 -8.35
CA ASN A 53 -3.84 -3.19 -8.89
C ASN A 53 -3.49 -4.31 -7.91
N TYR A 54 -2.52 -4.08 -7.02
CA TYR A 54 -1.91 -5.15 -6.24
C TYR A 54 -2.02 -4.99 -4.73
N TYR A 55 -2.19 -3.76 -4.20
CA TYR A 55 -2.09 -3.54 -2.76
C TYR A 55 -3.07 -4.40 -1.94
N LEU A 56 -4.32 -4.57 -2.40
CA LEU A 56 -5.29 -5.41 -1.68
C LEU A 56 -4.87 -6.87 -1.66
N THR A 57 -4.39 -7.39 -2.78
CA THR A 57 -3.90 -8.77 -2.89
C THR A 57 -2.67 -8.97 -1.99
N VAL A 58 -1.72 -8.03 -2.02
CA VAL A 58 -0.52 -8.06 -1.15
C VAL A 58 -0.94 -8.10 0.31
N PHE A 59 -1.75 -7.13 0.74
CA PHE A 59 -2.20 -7.05 2.13
C PHE A 59 -3.11 -8.22 2.53
N GLY A 60 -3.87 -8.81 1.60
CA GLY A 60 -4.64 -10.02 1.84
C GLY A 60 -3.74 -11.24 2.07
N ALA A 61 -2.72 -11.41 1.25
CA ALA A 61 -1.74 -12.49 1.44
C ALA A 61 -0.99 -12.34 2.77
N LEU A 62 -0.69 -11.11 3.19
CA LEU A 62 -0.09 -10.81 4.49
C LEU A 62 -0.94 -11.25 5.70
N GLU A 63 -2.25 -11.44 5.52
CA GLU A 63 -3.16 -11.96 6.57
C GLU A 63 -2.90 -13.47 6.87
N TYR A 64 -2.15 -14.18 6.01
CA TYR A 64 -1.85 -15.61 6.12
C TYR A 64 -0.47 -15.91 6.73
N ASN A 65 0.06 -15.03 7.58
CA ASN A 65 1.35 -15.25 8.25
C ASN A 65 1.31 -16.51 9.16
N PRO A 66 2.09 -17.57 8.88
CA PRO A 66 2.11 -18.79 9.70
C PRO A 66 2.76 -18.62 11.07
N GLU A 67 3.55 -17.57 11.29
CA GLU A 67 4.24 -17.29 12.56
C GLU A 67 3.32 -16.65 13.60
N ILE A 68 2.15 -16.15 13.18
CA ILE A 68 1.14 -15.59 14.08
C ILE A 68 0.24 -16.73 14.57
N ASN A 69 0.57 -17.27 15.76
CA ASN A 69 -0.12 -18.41 16.39
C ASN A 69 -1.59 -18.12 16.79
N ASN A 70 -2.08 -16.89 16.64
CA ASN A 70 -3.44 -16.50 17.00
C ASN A 70 -4.25 -16.22 15.74
N LYS A 71 -5.00 -17.23 15.26
CA LYS A 71 -6.06 -17.09 14.24
C LYS A 71 -7.24 -16.18 14.67
N ASN A 72 -7.11 -15.44 15.77
CA ASN A 72 -8.16 -14.62 16.33
C ASN A 72 -7.82 -13.13 16.13
N GLU A 73 -8.44 -12.57 15.09
CA GLU A 73 -8.96 -11.19 14.98
C GLU A 73 -8.07 -9.97 14.67
N GLU A 74 -6.75 -9.95 14.81
CA GLU A 74 -6.09 -8.62 14.94
C GLU A 74 -5.48 -7.94 13.69
N THR A 75 -5.47 -8.53 12.49
CA THR A 75 -4.99 -7.76 11.31
C THR A 75 -5.74 -8.07 10.03
N LYS A 76 -6.99 -7.64 9.94
CA LYS A 76 -7.73 -7.56 8.67
C LYS A 76 -7.25 -6.34 7.88
N HIS A 77 -6.02 -6.41 7.35
CA HIS A 77 -5.38 -5.36 6.57
C HIS A 77 -6.28 -4.85 5.46
N ARG A 78 -6.87 -5.74 4.65
CA ARG A 78 -7.76 -5.35 3.53
C ARG A 78 -8.96 -4.57 4.01
N ASN A 79 -9.62 -5.05 5.07
CA ASN A 79 -10.79 -4.37 5.63
C ASN A 79 -10.46 -2.98 6.18
N PHE A 80 -9.32 -2.84 6.87
CA PHE A 80 -8.86 -1.54 7.36
C PHE A 80 -8.58 -0.58 6.20
N LEU A 81 -7.82 -1.02 5.21
CA LEU A 81 -7.42 -0.23 4.06
C LEU A 81 -8.63 0.18 3.22
N GLN A 82 -9.58 -0.72 2.96
CA GLN A 82 -10.82 -0.41 2.24
C GLN A 82 -11.70 0.59 3.01
N LYS A 83 -11.88 0.39 4.32
CA LYS A 83 -12.66 1.34 5.16
C LYS A 83 -12.01 2.73 5.23
N LYS A 84 -10.68 2.79 5.26
CA LYS A 84 -9.94 4.06 5.25
C LYS A 84 -9.94 4.73 3.88
N ALA A 85 -9.83 3.96 2.79
CA ALA A 85 -9.94 4.48 1.42
C ALA A 85 -11.30 5.15 1.19
N GLN A 86 -12.40 4.56 1.67
CA GLN A 86 -13.74 5.16 1.63
C GLN A 86 -13.87 6.46 2.44
N LYS A 87 -12.97 6.69 3.39
CA LYS A 87 -12.94 7.87 4.27
C LYS A 87 -11.90 8.91 3.85
N LYS A 88 -11.14 8.69 2.78
CA LYS A 88 -10.12 9.64 2.34
C LYS A 88 -10.73 10.88 1.69
N SER A 89 -10.44 12.01 2.33
CA SER A 89 -10.29 13.36 1.79
C SER A 89 -11.54 14.10 1.28
N PHE A 90 -11.97 15.08 2.07
CA PHE A 90 -12.88 16.18 1.68
C PHE A 90 -12.25 17.18 0.67
N ILE A 91 -10.96 17.02 0.38
CA ILE A 91 -10.18 17.85 -0.54
C ILE A 91 -10.12 17.13 -1.88
N HIS A 92 -10.95 17.55 -2.83
CA HIS A 92 -10.93 17.03 -4.19
C HIS A 92 -9.76 17.71 -4.93
N PHE A 93 -8.64 17.00 -5.06
CA PHE A 93 -7.55 17.41 -5.93
C PHE A 93 -7.98 17.22 -7.39
N ASN A 94 -7.76 18.23 -8.23
CA ASN A 94 -8.14 18.15 -9.65
C ASN A 94 -7.21 17.23 -10.46
N SER A 95 -6.01 16.97 -9.95
CA SER A 95 -5.00 16.14 -10.61
C SER A 95 -5.09 14.69 -10.12
N GLU A 96 -5.38 13.78 -11.05
CA GLU A 96 -5.37 12.33 -10.83
C GLU A 96 -4.00 11.88 -10.27
N SER A 97 -2.91 12.45 -10.78
CA SER A 97 -1.55 12.17 -10.32
C SER A 97 -1.31 12.50 -8.83
N ILE A 98 -1.91 13.58 -8.32
CA ILE A 98 -1.80 13.95 -6.90
C ILE A 98 -2.56 12.94 -6.04
N THR A 99 -3.76 12.55 -6.47
CA THR A 99 -4.60 11.57 -5.76
C THR A 99 -3.89 10.21 -5.67
N GLU A 100 -3.31 9.74 -6.77
CA GLU A 100 -2.54 8.50 -6.81
C GLU A 100 -1.34 8.53 -5.86
N LYS A 101 -0.60 9.64 -5.79
CA LYS A 101 0.52 9.81 -4.85
C LYS A 101 0.08 9.82 -3.39
N ILE A 102 -1.07 10.43 -3.08
CA ILE A 102 -1.67 10.38 -1.72
C ILE A 102 -2.05 8.95 -1.35
N ASP A 103 -2.56 8.18 -2.31
CA ASP A 103 -2.89 6.77 -2.10
C ASP A 103 -1.67 5.90 -1.89
N LEU A 104 -0.64 6.07 -2.71
CA LEU A 104 0.65 5.41 -2.55
C LEU A 104 1.28 5.74 -1.19
N SER A 105 1.39 7.03 -0.83
CA SER A 105 1.97 7.47 0.45
C SER A 105 1.24 6.85 1.64
N PHE A 106 -0.09 6.82 1.64
CA PHE A 106 -0.86 6.18 2.71
C PHE A 106 -0.59 4.68 2.83
N ARG A 107 -0.52 3.96 1.71
CA ARG A 107 -0.26 2.51 1.70
C ARG A 107 1.15 2.21 2.21
N LEU A 108 2.14 3.00 1.81
CA LEU A 108 3.51 2.87 2.31
C LEU A 108 3.62 3.17 3.80
N ASN A 109 2.92 4.20 4.30
CA ASN A 109 2.87 4.48 5.74
C ASN A 109 2.23 3.31 6.51
N TYR A 110 1.13 2.76 5.99
CA TYR A 110 0.52 1.58 6.60
C TYR A 110 1.43 0.34 6.59
N LEU A 111 2.14 0.11 5.48
CA LEU A 111 3.15 -0.95 5.39
C LEU A 111 4.23 -0.76 6.46
N LYS A 112 4.75 0.47 6.62
CA LYS A 112 5.74 0.80 7.64
C LYS A 112 5.22 0.58 9.06
N ASP A 113 3.99 0.99 9.35
CA ASP A 113 3.37 0.83 10.68
C ASP A 113 3.14 -0.64 11.04
N THR A 114 2.99 -1.51 10.03
CA THR A 114 2.76 -2.95 10.19
C THR A 114 4.01 -3.80 9.97
N ALA A 115 5.17 -3.18 9.71
CA ALA A 115 6.39 -3.84 9.28
C ALA A 115 6.87 -4.95 10.22
N LEU A 116 6.80 -4.73 11.54
CA LEU A 116 7.20 -5.72 12.54
C LEU A 116 6.32 -6.97 12.51
N ALA A 117 5.01 -6.82 12.32
CA ALA A 117 4.08 -7.94 12.26
C ALA A 117 4.22 -8.74 10.95
N ILE A 118 4.60 -8.06 9.87
CA ILE A 118 4.91 -8.66 8.57
C ILE A 118 6.26 -9.39 8.60
N GLY A 119 7.18 -8.94 9.45
CA GLY A 119 8.55 -9.42 9.53
C GLY A 119 9.42 -8.83 8.42
N LEU A 120 9.30 -7.52 8.20
CA LEU A 120 10.27 -6.79 7.37
C LEU A 120 11.58 -6.60 8.12
N ASP A 121 12.70 -6.70 7.41
CA ASP A 121 14.01 -6.42 8.00
C ASP A 121 14.30 -4.91 8.11
N ASP A 122 15.33 -4.56 8.87
CA ASP A 122 15.69 -3.16 9.14
C ASP A 122 16.02 -2.38 7.86
N ASN A 123 16.59 -3.04 6.85
CA ASN A 123 16.94 -2.41 5.58
C ASN A 123 15.68 -2.09 4.79
N SER A 124 14.75 -3.03 4.72
CA SER A 124 13.47 -2.91 4.05
C SER A 124 12.62 -1.80 4.66
N ILE A 125 12.62 -1.70 6.00
CA ILE A 125 11.96 -0.58 6.72
C ILE A 125 12.58 0.77 6.35
N GLN A 126 13.91 0.84 6.20
CA GLN A 126 14.58 2.06 5.74
C GLN A 126 14.22 2.41 4.30
N VAL A 127 14.20 1.43 3.39
CA VAL A 127 13.81 1.63 1.99
C VAL A 127 12.37 2.15 1.89
N VAL A 128 11.42 1.56 2.62
CA VAL A 128 10.04 2.05 2.72
C VAL A 128 10.02 3.49 3.25
N GLY A 129 10.81 3.78 4.29
CA GLY A 129 10.94 5.13 4.85
C GLY A 129 11.43 6.16 3.83
N ASN A 130 12.47 5.84 3.07
CA ASN A 130 13.02 6.70 2.02
C ASN A 130 11.99 6.93 0.90
N LEU A 131 11.24 5.90 0.51
CA LEU A 131 10.20 6.00 -0.50
C LEU A 131 9.02 6.86 -0.04
N ILE A 132 8.63 6.79 1.24
CA ILE A 132 7.63 7.70 1.82
C ILE A 132 8.14 9.15 1.74
N SER A 133 9.38 9.41 2.14
CA SER A 133 9.98 10.75 2.09
C SER A 133 10.01 11.30 0.66
N LYS A 134 10.44 10.49 -0.32
CA LYS A 134 10.41 10.84 -1.75
C LYS A 134 8.99 11.18 -2.21
N THR A 135 8.02 10.31 -1.92
CA THR A 135 6.62 10.49 -2.33
C THR A 135 6.02 11.77 -1.73
N ASN A 136 6.33 12.07 -0.47
CA ASN A 136 5.86 13.28 0.19
C ASN A 136 6.48 14.55 -0.39
N SER A 137 7.78 14.54 -0.71
CA SER A 137 8.44 15.67 -1.37
C SER A 137 7.81 15.95 -2.74
N GLU A 138 7.62 14.91 -3.56
CA GLU A 138 6.97 15.04 -4.87
C GLU A 138 5.52 15.53 -4.75
N LEU A 139 4.79 15.09 -3.72
CA LEU A 139 3.43 15.55 -3.46
C LEU A 139 3.40 17.04 -3.11
N VAL A 140 4.32 17.50 -2.25
CA VAL A 140 4.43 18.92 -1.89
C VAL A 140 4.78 19.75 -3.12
N GLU A 141 5.75 19.31 -3.94
CA GLU A 141 6.11 19.98 -5.18
C GLU A 141 4.94 20.07 -6.16
N ALA A 142 4.15 18.99 -6.30
CA ALA A 142 2.97 18.97 -7.15
C ALA A 142 1.88 19.93 -6.67
N ILE A 143 1.63 19.98 -5.35
CA ILE A 143 0.65 20.90 -4.75
C ILE A 143 1.10 22.36 -4.90
N LEU A 144 2.39 22.66 -4.67
CA LEU A 144 2.93 24.01 -4.78
C LEU A 144 2.94 24.53 -6.24
N SER A 145 3.09 23.63 -7.20
CA SER A 145 3.06 23.96 -8.63
C SER A 145 1.63 24.20 -9.15
N ASP A 146 0.61 23.72 -8.44
CA ASP A 146 -0.81 23.94 -8.72
C ASP A 146 -1.36 25.09 -7.87
N GLY A 147 -1.26 26.31 -8.41
CA GLY A 147 -1.74 27.54 -7.74
C GLY A 147 -3.22 27.52 -7.38
N ASP A 148 -4.05 26.80 -8.16
CA ASP A 148 -5.49 26.66 -7.90
C ASP A 148 -5.75 25.70 -6.73
N CYS A 149 -4.94 24.65 -6.60
CA CYS A 149 -5.00 23.71 -5.48
C CYS A 149 -4.75 24.41 -4.14
N MET A 150 -3.69 25.24 -4.06
CA MET A 150 -3.38 25.99 -2.84
C MET A 150 -4.51 26.95 -2.45
N GLY A 151 -5.11 27.64 -3.43
CA GLY A 151 -6.28 28.48 -3.19
C GLY A 151 -7.48 27.72 -2.61
N LYS A 152 -7.76 26.52 -3.11
CA LYS A 152 -8.81 25.63 -2.58
C LYS A 152 -8.52 25.17 -1.15
N ILE A 153 -7.28 24.78 -0.86
CA ILE A 153 -6.87 24.36 0.48
C ILE A 153 -7.08 25.51 1.47
N PHE A 154 -6.62 26.72 1.15
CA PHE A 154 -6.81 27.89 2.02
C PHE A 154 -8.29 28.21 2.26
N LYS A 155 -9.12 28.15 1.21
CA LYS A 155 -10.56 28.37 1.33
C LYS A 155 -11.23 27.34 2.25
N GLN A 156 -10.89 26.06 2.11
CA GLN A 156 -11.45 25.01 2.97
C GLN A 156 -10.99 25.08 4.43
N ILE A 157 -9.79 25.58 4.70
CA ILE A 157 -9.32 25.84 6.07
C ILE A 157 -10.11 27.02 6.68
N GLN A 158 -10.33 28.09 5.91
CA GLN A 158 -11.06 29.28 6.35
C GLN A 158 -12.58 29.05 6.51
N GLU A 159 -13.18 28.13 5.77
CA GLU A 159 -14.60 27.75 5.89
C GLU A 159 -14.89 26.84 7.10
N LYS A 160 -13.86 26.37 7.80
CA LYS A 160 -13.96 25.50 8.99
C LYS A 160 -13.82 26.23 10.32
N ASP A 161 -13.71 27.55 10.30
CA ASP A 161 -13.90 28.45 11.46
C ASP A 161 -15.31 29.07 11.42
#